data_AF-A0A1W9WVH5-F1
#
_entry.id   AF-A0A1W9WVH5-F1
#
_cell.length_a   1.000
_cell.length_b   1.000
_cell.length_c   1.000
_cell.angle_alpha   90.00
_cell.angle_beta   90.00
_cell.angle_gamma   90.00
#
_symmetry.space_group_name_H-M   'P 1'
#
loop_
_entity.id
_entity.type
_entity.pdbx_description
1 polymer ?
#
loop_
_entity_poly.entity_id
_entity_poly.type
_entity_poly.pdbx_seq_one_letter_code
_entity_poly.pdbx_strand_id
1 'polypeptide(L)'
;MKQIVTYLVAVLLISGCNSFPEKETTILPKEVTTRPSVPDKPKPVVQRPPTCCGTTPSRSCGDFNTPVNQALQAKNLDELAGLLVKLKRQADCSVDYLKKLKRNMSDIAAAKARDFVQRGQLAEAEKWLQHKYAPVNSWTTQDVRGEIATKHKQWKKAAVFYNNALDLINNPKVTVQKPSPAEIERVQKLAIETQLVAGTLIH
;
A
#
# COMPACT_ATOMS: atom_id res chain seq x y z
N MET A 1 -1.70 -41.28 -39.13
CA MET A 1 -0.45 -41.88 -38.60
C MET A 1 0.25 -40.79 -37.78
N LYS A 2 0.16 -40.87 -36.43
CA LYS A 2 1.26 -41.21 -35.49
C LYS A 2 2.28 -40.03 -35.40
N GLN A 3 2.58 -39.38 -34.27
CA GLN A 3 2.53 -39.79 -32.86
C GLN A 3 2.34 -38.60 -31.91
N ILE A 4 1.62 -38.87 -30.82
CA ILE A 4 1.60 -38.13 -29.56
C ILE A 4 2.81 -38.61 -28.75
N VAL A 5 3.57 -37.72 -28.10
CA VAL A 5 4.58 -38.09 -27.10
C VAL A 5 4.26 -37.36 -25.80
N THR A 6 3.94 -38.19 -24.82
CA THR A 6 3.63 -37.93 -23.42
C THR A 6 4.92 -37.93 -22.56
N TYR A 7 4.78 -37.50 -21.29
CA TYR A 7 5.67 -37.68 -20.12
C TYR A 7 6.61 -36.49 -19.82
N LEU A 8 6.86 -36.06 -18.57
CA LEU A 8 6.72 -36.67 -17.24
C LEU A 8 6.66 -35.56 -16.17
N VAL A 9 5.85 -35.78 -15.13
CA VAL A 9 5.79 -34.99 -13.88
C VAL A 9 6.90 -35.48 -12.94
N ALA A 10 7.65 -34.56 -12.31
CA ALA A 10 8.53 -34.87 -11.19
C ALA A 10 8.25 -33.92 -10.02
N VAL A 11 7.61 -34.46 -8.99
CA VAL A 11 7.43 -33.85 -7.66
C VAL A 11 8.59 -34.33 -6.79
N LEU A 12 9.39 -33.40 -6.25
CA LEU A 12 10.38 -33.69 -5.21
C LEU A 12 9.88 -33.09 -3.89
N LEU A 13 9.35 -33.97 -3.03
CA LEU A 13 9.16 -33.75 -1.61
C LEU A 13 10.46 -34.16 -0.91
N ILE A 14 11.13 -33.20 -0.25
CA ILE A 14 12.19 -33.52 0.72
C ILE A 14 11.67 -33.14 2.10
N SER A 15 11.24 -34.18 2.82
CA SER A 15 11.07 -34.23 4.26
C SER A 15 12.45 -34.25 4.93
N GLY A 16 12.60 -33.56 6.06
CA GLY A 16 13.82 -33.65 6.86
C GLY A 16 13.88 -32.68 8.03
N CYS A 17 13.07 -32.92 9.07
CA CYS A 17 13.38 -32.49 10.43
C CYS A 17 14.64 -33.22 10.92
N ASN A 18 15.60 -32.52 11.55
CA ASN A 18 16.51 -33.10 12.53
C ASN A 18 17.16 -32.00 13.41
N SER A 19 16.62 -31.89 14.62
CA SER A 19 17.30 -32.11 15.92
C SER A 19 18.65 -31.43 16.21
N PHE A 20 18.61 -30.58 17.25
CA PHE A 20 19.69 -30.11 18.11
C PHE A 20 20.54 -31.26 18.69
N PRO A 21 21.79 -30.94 19.11
CA PRO A 21 22.31 -31.51 20.35
C PRO A 21 22.78 -30.44 21.34
N GLU A 22 22.28 -30.56 22.57
CA GLU A 22 22.86 -30.01 23.79
C GLU A 22 24.26 -30.60 24.03
N LYS A 23 25.18 -29.78 24.54
CA LYS A 23 26.41 -30.24 25.18
C LYS A 23 26.27 -30.09 26.69
N GLU A 24 26.02 -31.22 27.34
CA GLU A 24 26.28 -31.49 28.75
C GLU A 24 27.73 -31.99 28.92
N THR A 25 28.46 -31.46 29.90
CA THR A 25 29.60 -32.06 30.64
C THR A 25 30.23 -30.93 31.47
N THR A 26 30.62 -31.02 32.75
CA THR A 26 30.71 -32.08 33.77
C THR A 26 30.89 -31.35 35.12
N ILE A 27 30.36 -31.92 36.21
CA ILE A 27 30.49 -31.43 37.60
C ILE A 27 31.49 -32.31 38.40
N LEU A 28 32.21 -31.68 39.34
CA LEU A 28 32.96 -32.14 40.55
C LEU A 28 34.50 -32.19 40.49
N PRO A 29 35.23 -32.07 41.64
CA PRO A 29 34.79 -31.77 43.02
C PRO A 29 35.56 -30.64 43.75
N LYS A 30 35.01 -30.30 44.93
CA LYS A 30 35.48 -29.39 45.98
C LYS A 30 36.92 -29.66 46.44
N GLU A 31 37.65 -28.58 46.68
CA GLU A 31 38.75 -28.56 47.65
C GLU A 31 38.54 -27.41 48.64
N VAL A 32 38.66 -27.75 49.92
CA VAL A 32 38.48 -26.89 51.09
C VAL A 32 39.83 -26.26 51.40
N THR A 33 39.91 -24.94 51.49
CA THR A 33 41.03 -24.29 52.17
C THR A 33 40.56 -23.08 52.96
N THR A 34 41.02 -23.06 54.19
CA THR A 34 40.68 -22.18 55.31
C THR A 34 41.24 -20.76 55.16
N ARG A 35 40.48 -19.81 55.72
CA ARG A 35 40.66 -18.35 55.89
C ARG A 35 42.11 -17.85 56.13
N PRO A 36 42.42 -16.58 55.80
CA PRO A 36 42.18 -15.51 56.79
C PRO A 36 41.55 -14.21 56.26
N SER A 37 40.97 -13.48 57.21
CA SER A 37 40.14 -12.27 57.13
C SER A 37 40.86 -11.06 56.51
N VAL A 38 40.21 -10.38 55.57
CA VAL A 38 40.66 -9.08 55.02
C VAL A 38 39.64 -7.99 55.41
N PRO A 39 40.08 -6.77 55.79
CA PRO A 39 39.19 -5.72 56.30
C PRO A 39 38.26 -5.12 55.24
N ASP A 40 37.07 -4.68 55.68
CA ASP A 40 36.02 -4.04 54.89
C ASP A 40 36.56 -2.90 54.00
N LYS A 41 36.51 -3.10 52.68
CA LYS A 41 36.59 -2.01 51.71
C LYS A 41 35.23 -1.32 51.61
N PRO A 42 35.14 0.02 51.55
CA PRO A 42 33.87 0.72 51.37
C PRO A 42 33.18 0.27 50.08
N LYS A 43 31.89 -0.07 50.19
CA LYS A 43 31.01 -0.36 49.05
C LYS A 43 31.13 0.75 47.99
N PRO A 44 31.31 0.43 46.70
CA PRO A 44 31.09 1.42 45.65
C PRO A 44 29.63 1.89 45.74
N VAL A 45 29.43 3.20 45.81
CA VAL A 45 28.13 3.82 45.63
C VAL A 45 27.63 3.40 44.25
N VAL A 46 26.59 2.58 44.21
CA VAL A 46 25.87 2.23 42.98
C VAL A 46 25.23 3.52 42.46
N GLN A 47 25.93 4.22 41.56
CA GLN A 47 25.31 5.24 40.75
C GLN A 47 24.22 4.56 39.91
N ARG A 48 22.96 4.99 40.10
CA ARG A 48 21.87 4.55 39.23
C ARG A 48 22.27 4.82 37.77
N PRO A 49 22.13 3.85 36.86
CA PRO A 49 22.31 4.13 35.45
C PRO A 49 21.32 5.22 35.03
N PRO A 50 21.72 6.15 34.14
CA PRO A 50 20.84 7.19 33.65
C PRO A 50 19.61 6.54 33.04
N THR A 51 18.43 7.03 33.42
CA THR A 51 17.12 6.65 32.90
C THR A 51 17.18 6.47 31.37
N CYS A 52 17.17 5.22 30.90
CA CYS A 52 17.24 4.88 29.47
C CYS A 52 15.97 5.25 28.67
N CYS A 53 15.00 5.90 29.30
CA CYS A 53 13.78 6.33 28.63
C CYS A 53 13.93 7.77 28.18
N GLY A 54 14.72 7.98 27.11
CA GLY A 54 14.45 9.09 26.23
C GLY A 54 13.04 8.88 25.68
N THR A 55 12.06 9.61 26.19
CA THR A 55 10.71 9.64 25.61
C THR A 55 10.87 10.20 24.21
N THR A 56 11.02 9.33 23.20
CA THR A 56 10.89 9.77 21.81
C THR A 56 9.55 10.47 21.75
N PRO A 57 9.48 11.77 21.36
CA PRO A 57 8.21 12.47 21.33
C PRO A 57 7.23 11.64 20.49
N SER A 58 6.17 11.15 21.14
CA SER A 58 5.10 10.47 20.43
C SER A 58 4.47 11.53 19.54
N ARG A 59 4.76 11.47 18.23
CA ARG A 59 4.19 12.42 17.29
C ARG A 59 2.70 12.19 17.22
N SER A 60 1.93 13.27 17.32
CA SER A 60 0.48 13.23 17.14
C SER A 60 0.13 13.22 15.64
N CYS A 61 -1.11 12.88 15.30
CA CYS A 61 -1.62 13.06 13.95
C CYS A 61 -1.49 14.54 13.49
N GLY A 62 -1.73 15.47 14.41
CA GLY A 62 -1.69 16.91 14.16
C GLY A 62 -0.32 17.41 13.67
N ASP A 63 0.76 16.77 14.12
CA ASP A 63 2.14 17.14 13.76
C ASP A 63 2.43 16.97 12.26
N PHE A 64 1.61 16.18 11.57
CA PHE A 64 1.76 15.90 10.14
C PHE A 64 0.90 16.82 9.24
N ASN A 65 0.09 17.71 9.81
CA ASN A 65 -0.81 18.56 9.00
C ASN A 65 -0.04 19.45 8.01
N THR A 66 1.01 20.13 8.47
CA THR A 66 1.84 20.98 7.61
C THR A 66 2.49 20.19 6.47
N PRO A 67 3.24 19.08 6.71
CA PRO A 67 3.85 18.34 5.60
C PRO A 67 2.81 17.69 4.68
N VAL A 68 1.66 17.24 5.19
CA VAL A 68 0.57 16.72 4.33
C VAL A 68 0.04 17.81 3.40
N ASN A 69 -0.22 19.00 3.93
CA ASN A 69 -0.75 20.10 3.13
C ASN A 69 0.25 20.57 2.08
N GLN A 70 1.54 20.66 2.43
CA GLN A 70 2.61 20.97 1.48
C GLN A 70 2.71 19.92 0.37
N ALA A 71 2.70 18.64 0.72
CA ALA A 71 2.76 17.56 -0.26
C ALA A 71 1.51 17.50 -1.15
N LEU A 72 0.32 17.81 -0.63
CA LEU A 72 -0.92 17.94 -1.41
C LEU A 72 -0.83 19.10 -2.41
N GLN A 73 -0.36 20.27 -1.97
CA GLN A 73 -0.19 21.45 -2.84
C GLN A 73 0.85 21.19 -3.94
N ALA A 74 1.97 20.57 -3.58
CA ALA A 74 3.01 20.18 -4.52
C ALA A 74 2.63 18.97 -5.40
N LYS A 75 1.48 18.32 -5.15
CA LYS A 75 1.06 17.07 -5.79
C LYS A 75 2.14 15.97 -5.68
N ASN A 76 2.92 15.98 -4.60
CA ASN A 76 4.04 15.08 -4.37
C ASN A 76 3.54 13.72 -3.84
N LEU A 77 3.20 12.82 -4.77
CA LEU A 77 2.63 11.51 -4.44
C LEU A 77 3.57 10.57 -3.67
N ASP A 78 4.89 10.67 -3.87
CA ASP A 78 5.85 9.85 -3.11
C ASP A 78 5.90 10.28 -1.65
N GLU A 79 5.91 11.59 -1.39
CA GLU A 79 5.86 12.14 -0.04
C GLU A 79 4.51 11.84 0.64
N LEU A 80 3.39 12.02 -0.07
CA LEU A 80 2.06 11.66 0.43
C LEU A 80 1.97 10.17 0.79
N ALA A 81 2.54 9.28 -0.02
CA ALA A 81 2.58 7.86 0.27
C ALA A 81 3.40 7.56 1.55
N GLY A 82 4.56 8.21 1.72
CA GLY A 82 5.36 8.09 2.93
C GLY A 82 4.65 8.62 4.18
N LEU A 83 3.97 9.77 4.07
CA LEU A 83 3.17 10.36 5.14
C LEU A 83 1.99 9.48 5.52
N LEU A 84 1.27 8.93 4.55
CA LEU A 84 0.13 8.03 4.80
C LEU A 84 0.53 6.81 5.63
N VAL A 85 1.72 6.23 5.40
CA VAL A 85 2.23 5.11 6.21
C VAL A 85 2.46 5.53 7.66
N LYS A 86 3.01 6.73 7.89
CA LYS A 86 3.27 7.26 9.24
C LYS A 86 1.96 7.58 9.98
N LEU A 87 1.01 8.21 9.28
CA LEU A 87 -0.30 8.60 9.82
C LEU A 87 -1.14 7.38 10.23
N LYS A 88 -1.13 6.29 9.46
CA LYS A 88 -1.86 5.05 9.81
C LYS A 88 -1.41 4.41 11.13
N ARG A 89 -0.23 4.77 11.66
CA ARG A 89 0.30 4.27 12.92
C ARG A 89 -0.11 5.13 14.12
N GLN A 90 -0.66 6.32 13.88
CA GLN A 90 -1.09 7.21 14.95
C GLN A 90 -2.52 6.88 15.35
N ALA A 91 -2.75 6.62 16.64
CA ALA A 91 -4.05 6.23 17.16
C ALA A 91 -5.06 7.39 17.16
N ASP A 92 -4.58 8.63 17.17
CA ASP A 92 -5.37 9.85 17.19
C ASP A 92 -5.77 10.35 15.78
N CYS A 93 -5.29 9.70 14.71
CA CYS A 93 -5.72 10.03 13.35
C CYS A 93 -7.12 9.49 13.06
N SER A 94 -8.06 10.40 12.73
CA SER A 94 -9.42 10.00 12.38
C SER A 94 -9.47 9.20 11.07
N VAL A 95 -10.39 8.24 11.01
CA VAL A 95 -10.63 7.42 9.81
C VAL A 95 -11.01 8.29 8.62
N ASP A 96 -11.82 9.33 8.84
CA ASP A 96 -12.27 10.24 7.80
C ASP A 96 -11.13 11.09 7.23
N TYR A 97 -10.20 11.53 8.08
CA TYR A 97 -9.00 12.24 7.63
C TYR A 97 -8.18 11.35 6.68
N LEU A 98 -7.89 10.11 7.10
CA LEU A 98 -7.14 9.15 6.27
C LEU A 98 -7.90 8.80 4.98
N LYS A 99 -9.22 8.70 5.03
CA LYS A 99 -10.08 8.43 3.87
C LYS A 99 -10.03 9.60 2.87
N LYS A 100 -10.10 10.84 3.35
CA LYS A 100 -9.98 12.05 2.51
C LYS A 100 -8.59 12.14 1.87
N LEU A 101 -7.53 11.89 2.65
CA LEU A 101 -6.16 11.88 2.13
C LEU A 101 -5.97 10.85 1.01
N LYS A 102 -6.44 9.61 1.23
CA LYS A 102 -6.38 8.55 0.21
C LYS A 102 -7.12 8.92 -1.08
N ARG A 103 -8.30 9.57 -0.97
CA ARG A 103 -9.06 10.06 -2.13
C ARG A 103 -8.26 11.12 -2.90
N ASN A 104 -7.75 12.13 -2.20
CA ASN A 104 -6.90 13.17 -2.80
C ASN A 104 -5.69 12.57 -3.53
N MET A 105 -4.99 11.62 -2.89
CA MET A 105 -3.88 10.91 -3.52
C MET A 105 -4.31 10.21 -4.82
N SER A 106 -5.43 9.49 -4.79
CA SER A 106 -5.94 8.75 -5.95
C SER A 106 -6.37 9.67 -7.09
N ASP A 107 -6.95 10.83 -6.79
CA ASP A 107 -7.34 11.81 -7.80
C ASP A 107 -6.12 12.52 -8.42
N ILE A 108 -5.11 12.86 -7.62
CA ILE A 108 -3.82 13.39 -8.12
C ILE A 108 -3.14 12.34 -9.02
N ALA A 109 -3.14 11.08 -8.59
CA ALA A 109 -2.58 9.98 -9.35
C ALA A 109 -3.32 9.74 -10.67
N ALA A 110 -4.65 9.81 -10.67
CA ALA A 110 -5.46 9.72 -11.89
C ALA A 110 -5.15 10.86 -12.87
N ALA A 111 -5.04 12.10 -12.39
CA ALA A 111 -4.66 13.23 -13.24
C ALA A 111 -3.28 13.01 -13.89
N LYS A 112 -2.28 12.62 -13.10
CA LYS A 112 -0.93 12.33 -13.60
C LYS A 112 -0.93 11.18 -14.61
N ALA A 113 -1.66 10.10 -14.31
CA ALA A 113 -1.80 8.96 -15.22
C ALA A 113 -2.43 9.40 -16.55
N ARG A 114 -3.47 10.23 -16.52
CA ARG A 114 -4.12 10.74 -17.74
C ARG A 114 -3.15 11.51 -18.63
N ASP A 115 -2.27 12.32 -18.05
CA ASP A 115 -1.24 13.04 -18.83
C ASP A 115 -0.28 12.08 -19.56
N PHE A 116 0.01 10.91 -18.98
CA PHE A 116 0.82 9.86 -19.62
C PHE A 116 0.01 9.11 -20.70
N VAL A 117 -1.28 8.84 -20.46
CA VAL A 117 -2.19 8.25 -21.46
C VAL A 117 -2.26 9.13 -22.71
N GLN A 118 -2.40 10.45 -22.55
CA GLN A 118 -2.44 11.39 -23.68
C GLN A 118 -1.15 11.38 -24.50
N ARG A 119 -0.01 11.11 -23.87
CA ARG A 119 1.30 10.97 -24.52
C ARG A 119 1.57 9.56 -25.09
N GLY A 120 0.61 8.63 -24.96
CA GLY A 120 0.79 7.24 -25.39
C GLY A 120 1.71 6.41 -24.49
N GLN A 121 2.12 6.94 -23.34
CA GLN A 121 3.01 6.29 -22.38
C GLN A 121 2.18 5.45 -21.38
N LEU A 122 1.56 4.38 -21.89
CA LEU A 122 0.56 3.62 -21.14
C LEU A 122 1.16 2.90 -19.91
N ALA A 123 2.38 2.37 -20.03
CA ALA A 123 3.08 1.72 -18.93
C ALA A 123 3.36 2.69 -17.77
N GLU A 124 3.76 3.92 -18.09
CA GLU A 124 3.96 5.00 -17.10
C GLU A 124 2.64 5.40 -16.46
N ALA A 125 1.55 5.47 -17.22
CA ALA A 125 0.22 5.76 -16.68
C ALA A 125 -0.21 4.69 -15.66
N GLU A 126 -0.01 3.40 -15.97
CA GLU A 126 -0.35 2.30 -15.06
C GLU A 126 0.44 2.34 -13.75
N LYS A 127 1.71 2.78 -13.76
CA LYS A 127 2.51 2.95 -12.53
C LYS A 127 1.83 3.90 -11.54
N TRP A 128 1.25 5.01 -12.02
CA TRP A 128 0.55 5.97 -11.17
C TRP A 128 -0.76 5.43 -10.60
N LEU A 129 -1.38 4.45 -11.25
CA LEU A 129 -2.63 3.85 -10.80
C LEU A 129 -2.45 2.67 -9.83
N GLN A 130 -1.21 2.35 -9.46
CA GLN A 130 -0.90 1.33 -8.45
C GLN A 130 -1.36 1.75 -7.06
N HIS A 131 -1.64 0.78 -6.18
CA HIS A 131 -2.17 1.02 -4.83
C HIS A 131 -1.32 1.98 -3.97
N LYS A 132 0.01 2.03 -4.20
CA LYS A 132 0.90 2.97 -3.52
C LYS A 132 0.45 4.42 -3.71
N TYR A 133 0.02 4.78 -4.91
CA TYR A 133 -0.29 6.16 -5.32
C TYR A 133 -1.79 6.41 -5.44
N ALA A 134 -2.57 5.39 -5.84
CA ALA A 134 -4.02 5.38 -5.88
C ALA A 134 -4.58 4.35 -4.87
N PRO A 135 -4.53 4.64 -3.57
CA PRO A 135 -4.92 3.69 -2.52
C PRO A 135 -6.42 3.39 -2.44
N VAL A 136 -7.27 4.16 -3.15
CA VAL A 136 -8.71 3.90 -3.25
C VAL A 136 -9.15 3.92 -4.71
N ASN A 137 -10.18 3.14 -5.02
CA ASN A 137 -10.83 3.18 -6.32
C ASN A 137 -11.77 4.39 -6.35
N SER A 138 -11.29 5.51 -6.90
CA SER A 138 -12.13 6.67 -7.22
C SER A 138 -12.65 6.57 -8.66
N TRP A 139 -13.74 7.29 -8.97
CA TRP A 139 -14.28 7.29 -10.34
C TRP A 139 -13.24 7.80 -11.36
N THR A 140 -12.39 8.77 -10.99
CA THR A 140 -11.31 9.30 -11.83
C THR A 140 -10.28 8.21 -12.16
N THR A 141 -9.88 7.38 -11.18
CA THR A 141 -8.96 6.26 -11.45
C THR A 141 -9.59 5.21 -12.35
N GLN A 142 -10.90 4.92 -12.20
CA GLN A 142 -11.59 3.96 -13.05
C GLN A 142 -11.70 4.48 -14.49
N ASP A 143 -12.06 5.75 -14.67
CA ASP A 143 -12.12 6.39 -15.98
C ASP A 143 -10.76 6.31 -16.72
N VAL A 144 -9.64 6.64 -16.06
CA VAL A 144 -8.31 6.52 -16.69
C VAL A 144 -7.94 5.06 -16.98
N ARG A 145 -8.31 4.10 -16.12
CA ARG A 145 -8.15 2.66 -16.42
C ARG A 145 -8.94 2.26 -17.66
N GLY A 146 -10.13 2.82 -17.85
CA GLY A 146 -10.94 2.67 -19.06
C GLY A 146 -10.24 3.24 -20.29
N GLU A 147 -9.64 4.43 -20.18
CA GLU A 147 -8.86 5.04 -21.26
C GLU A 147 -7.66 4.17 -21.65
N ILE A 148 -6.90 3.67 -20.67
CA ILE A 148 -5.77 2.76 -20.91
C ILE A 148 -6.24 1.48 -21.62
N ALA A 149 -7.31 0.86 -21.13
CA ALA A 149 -7.87 -0.34 -21.74
C ALA A 149 -8.35 -0.09 -23.18
N THR A 150 -8.97 1.06 -23.44
CA THR A 150 -9.38 1.50 -24.78
C THR A 150 -8.17 1.64 -25.71
N LYS A 151 -7.08 2.26 -25.25
CA LYS A 151 -5.84 2.39 -26.03
C LYS A 151 -5.20 1.03 -26.34
N HIS A 152 -5.37 0.04 -25.47
CA HIS A 152 -4.99 -1.35 -25.71
C HIS A 152 -6.02 -2.17 -26.51
N LYS A 153 -7.10 -1.55 -27.00
CA LYS A 153 -8.22 -2.23 -27.70
C LYS A 153 -8.89 -3.33 -26.87
N GLN A 154 -8.83 -3.23 -25.54
CA GLN A 154 -9.46 -4.15 -24.59
C GLN A 154 -10.89 -3.68 -24.29
N TRP A 155 -11.75 -3.63 -25.31
CA TRP A 155 -13.07 -2.97 -25.27
C TRP A 155 -13.95 -3.44 -24.11
N LYS A 156 -14.05 -4.75 -23.88
CA LYS A 156 -14.81 -5.32 -22.76
C LYS A 156 -14.29 -4.85 -21.40
N LYS A 157 -12.97 -4.75 -21.24
CA LYS A 157 -12.34 -4.29 -20.00
C LYS A 157 -12.54 -2.77 -19.82
N ALA A 158 -12.45 -2.01 -20.91
CA ALA A 158 -12.74 -0.57 -20.89
C ALA A 158 -14.18 -0.28 -20.46
N ALA A 159 -15.14 -1.02 -21.02
CA ALA A 159 -16.55 -0.94 -20.64
C ALA A 159 -16.75 -1.18 -19.13
N VAL A 160 -16.11 -2.21 -18.56
CA VAL A 160 -16.18 -2.48 -17.11
C VAL A 160 -15.67 -1.28 -16.31
N PHE A 161 -14.53 -0.71 -16.69
CA PHE A 161 -13.96 0.43 -15.98
C PHE A 161 -14.83 1.70 -16.08
N TYR A 162 -15.38 2.02 -17.24
CA TYR A 162 -16.27 3.17 -17.39
C TYR A 162 -17.58 2.99 -16.62
N ASN A 163 -18.18 1.80 -16.62
CA ASN A 163 -19.36 1.52 -15.80
C ASN A 163 -19.06 1.63 -14.31
N ASN A 164 -17.93 1.08 -13.84
CA ASN A 164 -17.50 1.26 -12.45
C ASN A 164 -17.31 2.75 -12.10
N ALA A 165 -16.82 3.56 -13.04
CA ALA A 165 -16.73 5.00 -12.83
C ALA A 165 -18.12 5.64 -12.66
N LEU A 166 -19.11 5.26 -13.48
CA LEU A 166 -20.49 5.73 -13.35
C LEU A 166 -21.13 5.31 -12.04
N ASP A 167 -20.93 4.06 -11.61
CA ASP A 167 -21.43 3.57 -10.32
C ASP A 167 -20.87 4.37 -9.15
N LEU A 168 -19.57 4.70 -9.19
CA LEU A 168 -18.90 5.52 -8.20
C LEU A 168 -19.42 6.97 -8.23
N ILE A 169 -19.67 7.54 -9.41
CA ILE A 169 -20.26 8.88 -9.58
C ILE A 169 -21.66 8.94 -8.98
N ASN A 170 -22.46 7.88 -9.16
CA ASN A 170 -23.83 7.79 -8.66
C ASN A 170 -23.92 7.46 -7.17
N ASN A 171 -22.80 7.15 -6.50
CA ASN A 171 -22.77 6.83 -5.08
C ASN A 171 -22.33 8.04 -4.23
N PRO A 172 -23.26 8.74 -3.54
CA PRO A 172 -22.94 9.94 -2.77
C PRO A 172 -22.08 9.67 -1.53
N LYS A 173 -22.02 8.42 -1.03
CA LYS A 173 -21.13 8.06 0.10
C LYS A 173 -19.66 7.99 -0.34
N VAL A 174 -19.44 7.71 -1.63
CA VAL A 174 -18.09 7.58 -2.21
C VAL A 174 -17.66 8.88 -2.87
N THR A 175 -18.54 9.48 -3.67
CA THR A 175 -18.30 10.71 -4.41
C THR A 175 -19.12 11.84 -3.79
N VAL A 176 -18.50 12.55 -2.84
CA VAL A 176 -19.16 13.64 -2.09
C VAL A 176 -19.40 14.85 -3.01
N GLN A 177 -18.40 15.19 -3.82
CA GLN A 177 -18.52 16.22 -4.85
C GLN A 177 -18.76 15.55 -6.20
N LYS A 178 -19.97 15.68 -6.71
CA LYS A 178 -20.34 15.12 -8.01
C LYS A 178 -19.58 15.86 -9.14
N PRO A 179 -19.11 15.14 -10.18
CA PRO A 179 -18.51 15.77 -11.37
C PRO A 179 -19.51 16.65 -12.12
N SER A 180 -19.01 17.46 -13.04
CA SER A 180 -19.88 18.25 -13.91
C SER A 180 -20.77 17.36 -14.79
N PRO A 181 -21.97 17.82 -15.19
CA PRO A 181 -22.82 17.06 -16.11
C PRO A 181 -22.10 16.61 -17.39
N ALA A 182 -21.24 17.46 -17.95
CA ALA A 182 -20.46 17.17 -19.16
C ALA A 182 -19.45 16.02 -18.94
N GLU A 183 -18.81 15.94 -17.77
CA GLU A 183 -17.91 14.82 -17.45
C GLU A 183 -18.68 13.51 -17.30
N ILE A 184 -19.87 13.56 -16.70
CA ILE A 184 -20.73 12.39 -16.53
C ILE A 184 -21.17 11.89 -17.90
N GLU A 185 -21.67 12.79 -18.76
CA GLU A 185 -22.08 12.46 -20.13
C GLU A 185 -20.91 11.87 -20.93
N ARG A 186 -19.70 12.41 -20.81
CA ARG A 186 -18.51 11.85 -21.45
C ARG A 186 -18.25 10.41 -21.02
N VAL A 187 -18.28 10.12 -19.72
CA VAL A 187 -18.04 8.75 -19.21
C VAL A 187 -19.17 7.81 -19.64
N GLN A 188 -20.42 8.27 -19.65
CA GLN A 188 -21.57 7.51 -20.15
C GLN A 188 -21.39 7.14 -21.62
N LYS A 189 -21.03 8.11 -22.46
CA LYS A 189 -20.77 7.87 -23.88
C LYS A 189 -19.66 6.84 -24.09
N LEU A 190 -18.54 6.98 -23.38
CA LEU A 190 -17.43 6.01 -23.45
C LEU A 190 -17.85 4.61 -23.01
N ALA A 191 -18.67 4.48 -21.96
CA ALA A 191 -19.22 3.18 -21.53
C ALA A 191 -20.06 2.54 -22.64
N ILE A 192 -20.99 3.29 -23.24
CA ILE A 192 -21.87 2.81 -24.32
C ILE A 192 -21.05 2.42 -25.56
N GLU A 193 -20.15 3.29 -26.02
CA GLU A 193 -19.32 3.05 -27.20
C GLU A 193 -18.46 1.79 -27.02
N THR A 194 -17.82 1.63 -25.86
CA THR A 194 -16.99 0.45 -25.61
C THR A 194 -17.79 -0.83 -25.45
N GLN A 195 -19.01 -0.78 -24.89
CA GLN A 195 -19.92 -1.93 -24.85
C GLN A 195 -20.40 -2.35 -26.24
N LEU A 196 -20.73 -1.38 -27.09
CA LEU A 196 -21.14 -1.64 -28.48
C LEU A 196 -20.02 -2.34 -29.25
N VAL A 197 -18.81 -1.81 -29.18
CA VAL A 197 -17.64 -2.41 -29.86
C VAL A 197 -17.27 -3.77 -29.25
N ALA A 198 -17.48 -3.96 -27.95
CA ALA A 198 -17.26 -5.25 -27.30
C ALA A 198 -18.34 -6.29 -27.63
N GLY A 199 -19.45 -5.90 -28.27
CA GLY A 199 -20.61 -6.77 -28.48
C GLY A 199 -21.32 -7.16 -27.19
N THR A 200 -21.20 -6.34 -26.14
CA THR A 200 -21.76 -6.61 -24.80
C THR A 200 -22.98 -5.77 -24.45
N LEU A 201 -23.50 -5.00 -25.40
CA LEU A 201 -24.74 -4.26 -25.22
C LEU A 201 -25.91 -5.27 -25.35
N ILE A 202 -26.54 -5.62 -24.24
CA ILE A 202 -27.73 -6.46 -24.24
C ILE A 202 -28.94 -5.52 -24.32
N HIS A 203 -29.75 -5.68 -25.36
CA HIS A 203 -31.00 -4.94 -25.58
C HIS A 203 -32.07 -5.30 -24.54
#